data_AF-A0A967F3P2-F1
#
_entry.id   AF-A0A967F3P2-F1
#
_cell.length_a   1.000
_cell.length_b   1.000
_cell.length_c   1.000
_cell.angle_alpha   90.00
_cell.angle_beta   90.00
_cell.angle_gamma   90.00
#
_symmetry.space_group_name_H-M   'P 1'
#
loop_
_entity.id
_entity.type
_entity.pdbx_description
1 polymer ?
#
loop_
_entity_poly.entity_id
_entity_poly.type
_entity_poly.pdbx_seq_one_letter_code
_entity_poly.pdbx_strand_id
1 'polypeptide(L)'
;YTQKDYDAITMGVENTMFSWGGEWQDANNNVLGIVNSPENIAALEAYRELYDCCQVPGLSNAFFVDTNDAIISGQAAMAMNYFAFFPALASPEINPYAENTGFFPNPAGPDGDRHAALGGQGMSIISYISPERQAAARNFIR
;
A
#
# COMPACT_ATOMS: atom_id res chain seq x y z
N TYR A 1 3.55 4.25 4.71
CA TYR A 1 2.32 5.02 4.43
C TYR A 1 1.73 5.54 5.72
N THR A 2 1.62 6.85 5.83
CA THR A 2 1.10 7.52 7.04
C THR A 2 0.26 8.73 6.68
N GLN A 3 0.08 8.99 5.38
CA GLN A 3 -0.79 10.06 4.91
C GLN A 3 -2.22 9.82 5.42
N LYS A 4 -2.81 10.88 5.97
CA LYS A 4 -4.14 10.85 6.60
C LYS A 4 -5.31 11.02 5.63
N ASP A 5 -5.02 11.21 4.34
CA ASP A 5 -6.00 11.53 3.32
C ASP A 5 -6.24 10.32 2.41
N TYR A 6 -7.50 10.12 2.00
CA TYR A 6 -7.91 9.12 1.00
C TYR A 6 -7.50 7.68 1.34
N ASP A 7 -7.26 6.83 0.33
CA ASP A 7 -6.89 5.42 0.46
C ASP A 7 -5.56 5.22 1.22
N ALA A 8 -4.66 6.20 1.18
CA ALA A 8 -3.36 6.16 1.85
C ALA A 8 -3.44 5.89 3.36
N ILE A 9 -4.57 6.24 4.00
CA ILE A 9 -4.80 6.01 5.42
C ILE A 9 -4.87 4.50 5.76
N THR A 10 -5.32 3.66 4.83
CA THR A 10 -5.47 2.21 5.02
C THR A 10 -4.37 1.40 4.33
N MET A 11 -3.80 1.90 3.22
CA MET A 11 -2.75 1.20 2.45
C MET A 11 -1.60 0.67 3.31
N GLY A 12 -1.24 1.38 4.38
CA GLY A 12 -0.23 0.95 5.34
C GLY A 12 -0.65 -0.30 6.11
N VAL A 13 -1.78 -0.18 6.81
CA VAL A 13 -2.30 -1.19 7.74
C VAL A 13 -2.79 -2.45 7.03
N GLU A 14 -3.32 -2.35 5.81
CA GLU A 14 -3.87 -3.47 5.06
C GLU A 14 -2.88 -4.64 4.90
N ASN A 15 -1.62 -4.33 4.64
CA ASN A 15 -0.57 -5.34 4.45
C ASN A 15 -0.33 -6.17 5.72
N THR A 16 -0.43 -5.54 6.90
CA THR A 16 -0.37 -6.22 8.19
C THR A 16 -1.70 -6.93 8.49
N MET A 17 -2.83 -6.24 8.28
CA MET A 17 -4.18 -6.74 8.55
C MET A 17 -4.42 -8.10 7.89
N PHE A 18 -4.22 -8.19 6.56
CA PHE A 18 -4.44 -9.43 5.84
C PHE A 18 -3.48 -10.54 6.29
N SER A 19 -2.23 -10.20 6.61
CA SER A 19 -1.25 -11.18 7.10
C SER A 19 -1.56 -11.70 8.52
N TRP A 20 -2.41 -11.00 9.28
CA TRP A 20 -2.90 -11.40 10.60
C TRP A 20 -4.24 -12.16 10.55
N GLY A 21 -4.71 -12.54 9.35
CA GLY A 21 -6.01 -13.20 9.17
C GLY A 21 -7.19 -12.23 9.22
N GLY A 22 -6.91 -10.93 9.16
CA GLY A 22 -7.88 -9.86 9.23
C GLY A 22 -8.61 -9.57 7.92
N GLU A 23 -9.83 -9.06 8.02
CA GLU A 23 -10.68 -8.73 6.87
C GLU A 23 -11.40 -7.38 7.05
N TRP A 24 -11.85 -6.80 5.93
CA TRP A 24 -12.65 -5.57 5.95
C TRP A 24 -14.13 -5.81 6.22
N GLN A 25 -14.64 -6.96 5.81
CA GLN A 25 -16.06 -7.26 5.86
C GLN A 25 -16.32 -8.77 5.74
N ASP A 26 -17.51 -9.21 6.16
CA ASP A 26 -17.96 -10.57 5.89
C ASP A 26 -18.53 -10.72 4.47
N ALA A 27 -18.97 -11.94 4.15
CA ALA A 27 -19.60 -12.27 2.85
C ALA A 27 -20.90 -11.49 2.56
N ASN A 28 -21.51 -10.86 3.56
CA ASN A 28 -22.72 -10.05 3.44
C ASN A 28 -22.43 -8.53 3.49
N ASN A 29 -21.16 -8.13 3.45
CA ASN A 29 -20.69 -6.74 3.61
C ASN A 29 -20.95 -6.13 5.00
N ASN A 30 -21.06 -6.95 6.05
CA ASN A 30 -21.08 -6.43 7.42
C ASN A 30 -19.64 -6.11 7.87
N VAL A 31 -19.47 -4.93 8.47
CA VAL A 31 -18.16 -4.43 8.93
C VAL A 31 -17.99 -4.51 10.45
N LEU A 32 -19.07 -4.35 11.20
CA LEU A 32 -19.04 -4.40 12.67
C LEU A 32 -18.79 -5.84 13.14
N GLY A 33 -17.80 -6.00 14.02
CA GLY A 33 -17.31 -7.29 14.47
C GLY A 33 -16.24 -7.90 13.56
N ILE A 34 -16.09 -7.40 12.32
CA ILE A 34 -15.06 -7.86 11.38
C ILE A 34 -13.86 -6.92 11.43
N VAL A 35 -14.08 -5.63 11.18
CA VAL A 35 -13.00 -4.63 11.18
C VAL A 35 -12.35 -4.46 12.55
N ASN A 36 -13.15 -4.61 13.62
CA ASN A 36 -12.69 -4.53 15.01
C ASN A 36 -12.56 -5.91 15.67
N SER A 37 -12.29 -6.94 14.87
CA SER A 37 -11.96 -8.29 15.34
C SER A 37 -10.65 -8.29 16.16
N PRO A 38 -10.43 -9.29 17.03
CA PRO A 38 -9.16 -9.46 17.74
C PRO A 38 -7.94 -9.49 16.81
N GLU A 39 -8.09 -10.10 15.64
CA GLU A 39 -7.05 -10.22 14.61
C GLU A 39 -6.64 -8.84 14.06
N ASN A 40 -7.62 -8.00 13.68
CA ASN A 40 -7.34 -6.64 13.20
C ASN A 40 -6.78 -5.72 14.29
N ILE A 41 -7.22 -5.89 15.53
CA ILE A 41 -6.67 -5.15 16.67
C ILE A 41 -5.18 -5.50 16.84
N ALA A 42 -4.84 -6.78 16.86
CA ALA A 42 -3.46 -7.25 16.96
C ALA A 42 -2.60 -6.78 15.77
N ALA A 43 -3.17 -6.78 14.55
CA ALA A 43 -2.50 -6.26 13.36
C ALA A 43 -2.19 -4.76 13.47
N LEU A 44 -3.15 -3.97 13.95
CA LEU A 44 -2.98 -2.53 14.13
C LEU A 44 -1.97 -2.22 15.24
N GLU A 45 -1.98 -2.98 16.33
CA GLU A 45 -0.98 -2.86 17.40
C GLU A 45 0.43 -3.14 16.88
N ALA A 46 0.62 -4.21 16.10
CA ALA A 46 1.91 -4.52 15.47
C ALA A 46 2.37 -3.41 14.50
N TYR A 47 1.46 -2.87 13.68
CA TYR A 47 1.77 -1.75 12.78
C TYR A 47 2.15 -0.48 13.56
N ARG A 48 1.44 -0.21 14.67
CA ARG A 48 1.75 0.90 15.57
C ARG A 48 3.12 0.74 16.23
N GLU A 49 3.47 -0.47 16.69
CA GLU A 49 4.79 -0.72 17.29
C GLU A 49 5.93 -0.51 16.29
N LEU A 50 5.76 -0.94 15.03
CA LEU A 50 6.73 -0.66 13.96
C LEU A 50 6.87 0.84 13.70
N TYR A 51 5.75 1.56 13.69
CA TYR A 51 5.76 3.02 13.56
C TYR A 51 6.50 3.69 14.73
N ASP A 52 6.15 3.33 15.97
CA ASP A 52 6.75 3.92 17.18
C ASP A 52 8.25 3.59 17.32
N CYS A 53 8.67 2.39 16.89
CA CYS A 53 10.08 1.99 16.92
C CYS A 53 10.93 2.74 15.90
N CYS A 54 10.50 2.67 14.65
CA CYS A 54 11.45 2.66 13.54
C CYS A 54 11.07 3.66 12.43
N GLN A 55 9.99 4.43 12.59
CA GLN A 55 9.58 5.40 11.58
C GLN A 55 10.61 6.51 11.41
N VAL A 56 10.89 6.86 10.15
CA VAL A 56 11.78 7.99 9.83
C VAL A 56 11.18 9.30 10.37
N PRO A 57 11.96 10.12 11.12
CA PRO A 57 11.47 11.40 11.64
C PRO A 57 10.90 12.30 10.54
N GLY A 58 9.73 12.88 10.79
CA GLY A 58 9.05 13.79 9.86
C GLY A 58 8.08 13.12 8.88
N LEU A 59 8.04 11.79 8.79
CA LEU A 59 7.14 11.06 7.90
C LEU A 59 5.80 10.69 8.56
N SER A 60 5.19 11.61 9.31
CA SER A 60 3.86 11.36 9.93
C SER A 60 2.68 11.58 8.97
N ASN A 61 2.94 12.04 7.74
CA ASN A 61 1.95 12.23 6.69
C ASN A 61 2.53 11.91 5.29
N ALA A 62 3.16 10.74 5.17
CA ALA A 62 3.96 10.33 4.02
C ALA A 62 3.17 9.43 3.05
N PHE A 63 3.32 9.71 1.76
CA PHE A 63 2.86 8.87 0.67
C PHE A 63 4.03 8.17 -0.04
N PHE A 64 3.83 7.63 -1.25
CA PHE A 64 4.88 6.85 -1.94
C PHE A 64 6.12 7.67 -2.28
N VAL A 65 5.97 8.98 -2.58
CA VAL A 65 7.09 9.86 -2.91
C VAL A 65 8.00 10.01 -1.70
N ASP A 66 7.45 10.41 -0.56
CA ASP A 66 8.23 10.59 0.67
C ASP A 66 8.86 9.27 1.14
N THR A 67 8.15 8.15 0.91
CA THR A 67 8.65 6.80 1.22
C THR A 67 9.86 6.45 0.35
N ASN A 68 9.83 6.79 -0.95
CA ASN A 68 10.96 6.59 -1.84
C ASN A 68 12.12 7.54 -1.50
N ASP A 69 11.83 8.81 -1.21
CA ASP A 69 12.83 9.80 -0.84
C ASP A 69 13.58 9.41 0.44
N ALA A 70 12.91 8.76 1.39
CA ALA A 70 13.55 8.23 2.60
C ALA A 70 14.59 7.14 2.29
N ILE A 71 14.33 6.27 1.30
CA ILE A 71 15.32 5.27 0.82
C ILE A 71 16.43 5.97 0.04
N ILE A 72 16.08 6.84 -0.90
CA ILE A 72 17.02 7.54 -1.79
C ILE A 72 18.01 8.42 -0.99
N SER A 73 17.54 9.06 0.08
CA SER A 73 18.36 9.87 0.98
C SER A 73 19.15 9.06 2.00
N GLY A 74 18.93 7.73 2.08
CA GLY A 74 19.58 6.85 3.06
C GLY A 74 19.02 6.97 4.48
N GLN A 75 17.86 7.59 4.67
CA GLN A 75 17.21 7.70 5.98
C GLN A 75 16.49 6.41 6.40
N ALA A 76 16.05 5.60 5.43
CA ALA A 76 15.42 4.31 5.66
C ALA A 76 16.27 3.16 5.08
N ALA A 77 16.35 2.06 5.81
CA ALA A 77 16.95 0.81 5.32
C ALA A 77 15.92 -0.12 4.65
N MET A 78 14.65 -0.01 5.06
CA MET A 78 13.53 -0.77 4.52
C MET A 78 12.32 0.15 4.40
N ALA A 79 11.54 -0.05 3.34
CA ALA A 79 10.29 0.66 3.13
C ALA A 79 9.26 -0.27 2.50
N MET A 80 8.02 -0.19 2.98
CA MET A 80 6.88 -0.83 2.34
C MET A 80 6.29 0.11 1.31
N ASN A 81 6.21 -0.33 0.05
CA ASN A 81 5.71 0.46 -1.06
C ASN A 81 5.09 -0.47 -2.12
N TYR A 82 4.22 0.04 -3.00
CA TYR A 82 3.62 -0.75 -4.09
C TYR A 82 4.56 -0.82 -5.28
N PHE A 83 4.57 -1.96 -5.98
CA PHE A 83 5.55 -2.22 -7.05
C PHE A 83 5.55 -1.18 -8.18
N ALA A 84 4.41 -0.52 -8.43
CA ALA A 84 4.28 0.56 -9.40
C ALA A 84 5.24 1.73 -9.13
N PHE A 85 5.68 1.90 -7.87
CA PHE A 85 6.56 2.98 -7.44
C PHE A 85 8.04 2.56 -7.31
N PHE A 86 8.35 1.28 -7.51
CA PHE A 86 9.72 0.75 -7.47
C PHE A 86 10.65 1.22 -8.59
N PRO A 87 10.20 1.64 -9.80
CA PRO A 87 11.12 2.11 -10.84
C PRO A 87 12.05 3.25 -10.39
N ALA A 88 11.59 4.13 -9.51
CA ALA A 88 12.44 5.19 -8.93
C ALA A 88 13.57 4.61 -8.06
N LEU A 89 13.29 3.55 -7.30
CA LEU A 89 14.26 2.89 -6.42
C LEU A 89 15.24 2.02 -7.21
N ALA A 90 14.82 1.46 -8.35
CA ALA A 90 15.66 0.64 -9.20
C ALA A 90 16.51 1.43 -10.21
N SER A 91 16.28 2.74 -10.36
CA SER A 91 16.99 3.58 -11.32
C SER A 91 18.29 4.15 -10.73
N PRO A 92 19.48 3.84 -11.28
CA PRO A 92 20.74 4.45 -10.83
C PRO A 92 20.83 5.96 -11.09
N GLU A 93 19.99 6.50 -11.99
CA GLU A 93 19.92 7.94 -12.25
C GLU A 93 19.17 8.70 -11.14
N ILE A 94 18.36 7.99 -10.35
CA ILE A 94 17.50 8.57 -9.31
C ILE A 94 17.96 8.13 -7.91
N ASN A 95 18.20 6.83 -7.72
CA ASN A 95 18.61 6.25 -6.45
C ASN A 95 20.12 5.90 -6.47
N PRO A 96 20.96 6.59 -5.67
CA PRO A 96 22.39 6.27 -5.59
C PRO A 96 22.68 4.88 -5.01
N TYR A 97 21.68 4.23 -4.38
CA TYR A 97 21.77 2.87 -3.83
C TYR A 97 21.10 1.82 -4.72
N ALA A 98 20.73 2.14 -5.97
CA ALA A 98 19.97 1.25 -6.85
C ALA A 98 20.60 -0.14 -6.99
N GLU A 99 21.93 -0.23 -7.15
CA GLU A 99 22.64 -1.51 -7.28
C GLU A 99 22.55 -2.40 -6.04
N ASN A 100 22.34 -1.80 -4.86
CA ASN A 100 22.23 -2.48 -3.57
C ASN A 100 20.78 -2.59 -3.06
N THR A 101 19.80 -2.08 -3.82
CA THR A 101 18.40 -2.08 -3.41
C THR A 101 17.74 -3.40 -3.81
N GLY A 102 17.29 -4.17 -2.81
CA GLY A 102 16.55 -5.42 -3.00
C GLY A 102 15.04 -5.24 -2.85
N PHE A 103 14.26 -6.18 -3.40
CA PHE A 103 12.82 -6.25 -3.26
C PHE A 103 12.41 -7.61 -2.71
N PHE A 104 11.48 -7.64 -1.76
CA PHE A 104 11.03 -8.86 -1.11
C PHE A 104 9.52 -8.78 -0.81
N PRO A 105 8.83 -9.93 -0.72
CA PRO A 105 7.41 -9.96 -0.34
C PRO A 105 7.23 -9.51 1.11
N ASN A 106 6.01 -9.09 1.45
CA ASN A 106 5.68 -8.72 2.83
C ASN A 106 6.05 -9.84 3.83
N PRO A 107 6.49 -9.47 5.05
CA PRO A 107 6.71 -10.44 6.13
C PRO A 107 5.46 -11.28 6.42
N ALA A 108 5.66 -12.49 6.95
CA ALA A 108 4.55 -13.29 7.43
C ALA A 108 3.96 -12.71 8.72
N GLY A 109 2.66 -12.85 8.89
CA GLY A 109 2.02 -12.63 10.19
C GLY A 109 2.24 -13.80 11.16
N PRO A 110 1.59 -13.74 12.34
CA PRO A 110 1.85 -14.64 13.46
C PRO A 110 1.60 -16.12 13.13
N ASP A 111 0.64 -16.39 12.24
CA ASP A 111 0.26 -17.75 11.83
C ASP A 111 0.97 -18.24 10.56
N GLY A 112 1.91 -17.45 10.03
CA GLY A 112 2.73 -17.81 8.87
C GLY A 112 2.18 -17.34 7.52
N ASP A 113 0.98 -16.78 7.49
CA ASP A 113 0.36 -16.24 6.27
C ASP A 113 1.07 -14.98 5.78
N ARG A 114 1.16 -14.84 4.45
CA ARG A 114 1.81 -13.71 3.77
C ARG A 114 0.85 -13.12 2.75
N HIS A 115 0.44 -11.89 3.00
CA HIS A 115 -0.46 -11.17 2.12
C HIS A 115 0.14 -9.83 1.68
N ALA A 116 -0.28 -9.38 0.51
CA ALA A 116 0.01 -8.05 -0.01
C ALA A 116 -1.29 -7.43 -0.49
N ALA A 117 -1.56 -6.20 -0.06
CA ALA A 117 -2.74 -5.47 -0.50
C ALA A 117 -2.66 -5.22 -2.02
N LEU A 118 -3.71 -5.61 -2.74
CA LEU A 118 -3.78 -5.34 -4.18
C LEU A 118 -4.13 -3.88 -4.41
N GLY A 119 -3.20 -3.14 -5.01
CA GLY A 119 -3.42 -1.77 -5.48
C GLY A 119 -3.67 -1.71 -6.98
N GLY A 120 -3.76 -0.49 -7.50
CA GLY A 120 -3.86 -0.20 -8.93
C GLY A 120 -5.03 0.72 -9.26
N GLN A 121 -5.07 1.18 -10.51
CA GLN A 121 -6.14 2.04 -11.01
C GLN A 121 -6.80 1.39 -12.23
N GLY A 122 -8.12 1.21 -12.14
CA GLY A 122 -8.94 0.78 -13.27
C GLY A 122 -9.29 1.96 -14.18
N MET A 123 -9.60 1.65 -15.44
CA MET A 123 -10.20 2.63 -16.36
C MET A 123 -11.71 2.38 -16.49
N SER A 124 -12.50 3.44 -16.31
CA SER A 124 -13.96 3.41 -16.42
C SER A 124 -14.44 4.26 -17.60
N ILE A 125 -15.49 3.82 -18.28
CA ILE A 125 -16.14 4.58 -19.36
C ILE A 125 -17.33 5.35 -18.78
N ILE A 126 -17.37 6.66 -19.00
CA ILE A 126 -18.46 7.53 -18.52
C ILE A 126 -19.76 7.15 -19.23
N SER A 127 -20.79 6.78 -18.46
CA SER A 127 -22.08 6.33 -19.01
C SER A 127 -22.90 7.44 -19.68
N TYR A 128 -22.62 8.71 -19.37
CA TYR A 128 -23.40 9.87 -19.82
C TYR A 128 -22.87 10.54 -21.12
N ILE A 129 -21.78 10.04 -21.71
CA ILE A 129 -21.28 10.55 -23.00
C ILE A 129 -21.98 9.87 -24.19
N SER A 130 -21.91 10.50 -25.38
CA SER A 130 -22.55 9.96 -26.58
C SER A 130 -22.09 8.52 -26.91
N PRO A 131 -22.94 7.69 -27.55
CA PRO A 131 -22.57 6.34 -27.95
C PRO A 131 -21.28 6.28 -28.77
N GLU A 132 -21.06 7.27 -29.63
CA GLU A 132 -19.82 7.46 -30.40
C GLU A 132 -18.60 7.63 -29.48
N ARG A 133 -18.68 8.51 -28.48
CA ARG A 133 -17.59 8.72 -27.52
C ARG A 133 -17.35 7.49 -26.63
N GLN A 134 -18.41 6.77 -26.27
CA GLN A 134 -18.25 5.50 -25.56
C GLN A 134 -17.55 4.43 -26.44
N ALA A 135 -17.85 4.38 -27.74
CA ALA A 135 -17.17 3.48 -28.67
C ALA A 135 -15.69 3.85 -28.84
N ALA A 136 -15.38 5.14 -28.95
CA ALA A 136 -14.01 5.63 -28.96
C ALA A 136 -13.25 5.27 -27.67
N ALA A 137 -13.87 5.46 -26.50
CA ALA A 137 -13.28 5.06 -25.22
C ALA A 137 -13.05 3.55 -25.12
N ARG A 138 -14.00 2.72 -25.57
CA ARG A 138 -13.82 1.26 -25.65
C ARG A 138 -12.64 0.88 -26.55
N ASN A 139 -12.46 1.55 -27.67
CA ASN A 139 -11.34 1.30 -28.57
C ASN A 139 -10.00 1.76 -27.98
N PHE A 140 -9.98 2.80 -27.15
CA PHE A 140 -8.77 3.24 -26.45
C PHE A 140 -8.35 2.27 -25.33
N ILE A 141 -9.31 1.67 -24.62
CA ILE A 141 -9.05 0.75 -23.50
C ILE A 141 -8.61 -0.65 -23.97
N ARG A 142 -9.06 -1.08 -25.15
CA ARG A 142 -8.69 -2.37 -25.76
C ARG A 142 -7.22 -2.40 -26.17
#